data_AF-A0A1D7UT89-F1
#
_entry.id   AF-A0A1D7UT89-F1
#
_cell.length_a   1.000
_cell.length_b   1.000
_cell.length_c   1.000
_cell.angle_alpha   90.00
_cell.angle_beta   90.00
_cell.angle_gamma   90.00
#
_symmetry.space_group_name_H-M   'P 1'
#
loop_
_entity.id
_entity.type
_entity.pdbx_description
1 polymer ?
#
loop_
_entity_poly.entity_id
_entity_poly.type
_entity_poly.pdbx_seq_one_letter_code
_entity_poly.pdbx_strand_id
1 'polypeptide(L)'
;MTMEKENLENLESGKTLSNSEIERLREACRSNPTHYTWIRILFSLGLRPEELISIRVKDVDVDNGILRIRGLNGVEDRLLVIPGCLLKDFYGALKTKMPEEFLFSGRKGKLHRRTIQKLLQKIEIKTGIKITFPIIRRTIAVRMHRHGISIAYISFYLGYKTRRATYKLIGKNGKPEHVKIFSIEEIIDIGA
;
A
#
# COMPACT_ATOMS: atom_id res chain seq x y z
N MET A 1 -13.36 -14.14 36.37
CA MET A 1 -12.79 -12.82 36.00
C MET A 1 -12.01 -12.94 34.67
N THR A 2 -12.53 -13.74 33.72
CA THR A 2 -11.69 -14.51 32.79
C THR A 2 -12.28 -14.66 31.38
N MET A 3 -13.01 -13.65 30.89
CA MET A 3 -13.41 -13.58 29.47
C MET A 3 -13.39 -12.16 28.89
N GLU A 4 -13.44 -11.11 29.74
CA GLU A 4 -13.40 -9.72 29.26
C GLU A 4 -11.99 -9.21 28.94
N LYS A 5 -10.96 -9.68 29.66
CA LYS A 5 -9.55 -9.30 29.36
C LYS A 5 -9.04 -9.89 28.04
N GLU A 6 -9.45 -11.12 27.71
CA GLU A 6 -9.09 -11.78 26.46
C GLU A 6 -9.75 -11.13 25.22
N ASN A 7 -10.94 -10.53 25.41
CA ASN A 7 -11.65 -9.81 24.36
C ASN A 7 -11.11 -8.38 24.12
N LEU A 8 -10.49 -7.76 25.14
CA LEU A 8 -9.82 -6.46 25.03
C LEU A 8 -8.42 -6.58 24.40
N GLU A 9 -7.71 -7.68 24.60
CA GLU A 9 -6.40 -7.93 24.00
C GLU A 9 -6.48 -8.24 22.48
N ASN A 10 -7.61 -8.79 22.01
CA ASN A 10 -7.87 -9.00 20.57
C ASN A 10 -8.22 -7.72 19.81
N LEU A 11 -8.44 -6.59 20.50
CA LEU A 11 -8.74 -5.31 19.84
C LEU A 11 -7.48 -4.56 19.36
N GLU A 12 -6.28 -4.96 19.83
CA GLU A 12 -4.99 -4.33 19.48
C GLU A 12 -4.12 -5.15 18.49
N SER A 13 -4.50 -6.40 18.19
CA SER A 13 -3.82 -7.30 17.24
C SER A 13 -4.51 -7.34 15.86
N GLY A 14 -4.50 -6.22 15.13
CA GLY A 14 -5.14 -6.15 13.81
C GLY A 14 -4.66 -7.23 12.81
N LYS A 15 -5.61 -7.77 12.02
CA LYS A 15 -5.38 -8.74 10.94
C LYS A 15 -4.30 -8.26 9.95
N THR A 16 -3.39 -9.15 9.55
CA THR A 16 -2.48 -8.99 8.40
C THR A 16 -2.80 -10.03 7.32
N LEU A 17 -2.31 -9.82 6.10
CA LEU A 17 -2.53 -10.72 4.96
C LEU A 17 -1.29 -11.56 4.67
N SER A 18 -1.50 -12.86 4.48
CA SER A 18 -0.50 -13.82 3.99
C SER A 18 -0.16 -13.59 2.50
N ASN A 19 0.95 -14.16 2.02
CA ASN A 19 1.33 -14.08 0.60
C ASN A 19 0.26 -14.67 -0.31
N SER A 20 -0.30 -15.83 0.06
CA SER A 20 -1.36 -16.49 -0.71
C SER A 20 -2.65 -15.67 -0.74
N GLU A 21 -3.02 -15.01 0.37
CA GLU A 21 -4.17 -14.10 0.38
C GLU A 21 -3.95 -12.91 -0.56
N ILE A 22 -2.77 -12.27 -0.52
CA ILE A 22 -2.49 -11.12 -1.40
C ILE A 22 -2.48 -11.55 -2.87
N GLU A 23 -1.93 -12.72 -3.18
CA GLU A 23 -1.94 -13.25 -4.54
C GLU A 23 -3.38 -13.48 -5.04
N ARG A 24 -4.23 -14.09 -4.22
CA ARG A 24 -5.65 -14.28 -4.55
C ARG A 24 -6.38 -12.96 -4.75
N LEU A 25 -6.07 -11.94 -3.94
CA LEU A 25 -6.63 -10.59 -4.07
C LEU A 25 -6.18 -9.90 -5.37
N ARG A 26 -4.90 -10.07 -5.75
CA ARG A 26 -4.32 -9.58 -7.00
C ARG A 26 -4.98 -10.24 -8.21
N GLU A 27 -5.04 -11.57 -8.21
CA GLU A 27 -5.62 -12.38 -9.29
C GLU A 27 -7.12 -12.11 -9.47
N ALA A 28 -7.85 -11.83 -8.39
CA ALA A 28 -9.25 -11.43 -8.47
C ALA A 28 -9.51 -10.19 -9.34
N CYS A 29 -8.49 -9.35 -9.55
CA CYS A 29 -8.54 -8.15 -10.39
C CYS A 29 -8.03 -8.33 -11.82
N ARG A 30 -7.51 -9.50 -12.19
CA ARG A 30 -6.78 -9.69 -13.47
C ARG A 30 -7.58 -9.36 -14.72
N SER A 31 -8.91 -9.48 -14.66
CA SER A 31 -9.80 -9.14 -15.78
C SER A 31 -9.91 -7.64 -16.07
N ASN A 32 -9.43 -6.77 -15.18
CA ASN A 32 -9.39 -5.31 -15.39
C ASN A 32 -7.97 -4.79 -15.12
N PRO A 33 -7.19 -4.45 -16.17
CA PRO A 33 -5.80 -4.02 -16.03
C PRO A 33 -5.62 -2.85 -15.06
N THR A 34 -6.51 -1.85 -15.11
CA THR A 34 -6.45 -0.69 -14.22
C THR A 34 -6.63 -1.07 -12.75
N HIS A 35 -7.63 -1.91 -12.44
CA HIS A 35 -7.84 -2.39 -11.08
C HIS A 35 -6.69 -3.28 -10.59
N TYR A 36 -6.16 -4.11 -11.47
CA TYR A 36 -5.00 -4.96 -11.20
C TYR A 36 -3.79 -4.11 -10.79
N THR A 37 -3.47 -3.08 -11.59
CA THR A 37 -2.41 -2.11 -11.28
C THR A 37 -2.66 -1.37 -9.95
N TRP A 38 -3.88 -0.94 -9.66
CA TRP A 38 -4.19 -0.27 -8.39
C TRP A 38 -3.90 -1.16 -7.18
N ILE A 39 -4.30 -2.43 -7.23
CA ILE A 39 -4.07 -3.36 -6.13
C ILE A 39 -2.57 -3.61 -5.94
N ARG A 40 -1.82 -3.79 -7.03
CA ARG A 40 -0.36 -3.93 -6.97
C ARG A 40 0.29 -2.71 -6.35
N ILE A 41 -0.05 -1.50 -6.81
CA ILE A 41 0.45 -0.25 -6.22
C ILE A 41 0.11 -0.13 -4.73
N LEU A 42 -1.13 -0.43 -4.32
CA LEU A 42 -1.55 -0.31 -2.92
C LEU A 42 -0.79 -1.27 -2.00
N PHE A 43 -0.58 -2.50 -2.46
CA PHE A 43 0.14 -3.52 -1.69
C PHE A 43 1.64 -3.32 -1.71
N SER A 44 2.19 -2.72 -2.77
CA SER A 44 3.61 -2.44 -2.84
C SER A 44 3.98 -1.15 -2.13
N LEU A 45 3.30 -0.04 -2.44
CA LEU A 45 3.68 1.29 -1.97
C LEU A 45 2.91 1.73 -0.70
N GLY A 46 1.92 0.95 -0.28
CA GLY A 46 1.16 1.23 0.94
C GLY A 46 0.41 2.55 0.93
N LEU A 47 0.07 3.10 -0.23
CA LEU A 47 -0.52 4.43 -0.37
C LEU A 47 -1.88 4.54 0.31
N ARG A 48 -2.21 5.74 0.77
CA ARG A 48 -3.60 6.08 1.14
C ARG A 48 -4.46 6.17 -0.13
N PRO A 49 -5.77 5.90 -0.04
CA PRO A 49 -6.66 6.03 -1.19
C PRO A 49 -6.56 7.41 -1.84
N GLU A 50 -6.50 8.46 -1.04
CA GLU A 50 -6.41 9.84 -1.48
C GLU A 50 -5.09 10.16 -2.16
N GLU A 51 -3.99 9.52 -1.75
CA GLU A 51 -2.68 9.67 -2.40
C GLU A 51 -2.72 9.02 -3.78
N LEU A 52 -3.18 7.76 -3.89
CA LEU A 52 -3.30 7.03 -5.17
C LEU A 52 -4.07 7.81 -6.23
N ILE A 53 -5.24 8.35 -5.88
CA ILE A 53 -6.09 9.10 -6.82
C ILE A 53 -5.59 10.52 -7.12
N SER A 54 -4.57 10.98 -6.40
CA SER A 54 -3.99 12.32 -6.58
C SER A 54 -2.68 12.31 -7.35
N ILE A 55 -2.11 11.14 -7.65
CA ILE A 55 -0.89 11.01 -8.44
C ILE A 55 -1.12 11.64 -9.82
N ARG A 56 -0.23 12.55 -10.21
CA ARG A 56 -0.16 13.10 -11.57
C ARG A 56 0.91 12.38 -12.38
N VAL A 57 0.81 12.49 -13.70
CA VAL A 57 1.81 11.96 -14.64
C VAL A 57 3.21 12.49 -14.30
N LYS A 58 3.34 13.81 -14.07
CA LYS A 58 4.62 14.44 -13.68
C LYS A 58 5.18 14.04 -12.32
N ASP A 59 4.40 13.36 -11.49
CA ASP A 59 4.87 12.87 -10.20
C ASP A 59 5.60 11.53 -10.34
N VAL A 60 5.59 10.92 -11.54
CA VAL A 60 6.17 9.60 -11.81
C VAL A 60 7.36 9.77 -12.76
N ASP A 61 8.55 9.39 -12.29
CA ASP A 61 9.77 9.30 -13.06
C ASP A 61 10.11 7.81 -13.22
N VAL A 62 9.69 7.22 -14.34
CA VAL A 62 9.91 5.78 -14.60
C VAL A 62 11.37 5.48 -14.91
N ASP A 63 12.08 6.41 -15.55
CA ASP A 63 13.47 6.23 -15.95
C ASP A 63 14.38 6.11 -14.72
N ASN A 64 14.12 6.91 -13.69
CA ASN A 64 14.82 6.83 -12.41
C ASN A 64 14.12 5.94 -11.38
N GLY A 65 12.93 5.40 -11.69
CA GLY A 65 12.15 4.58 -10.78
C GLY A 65 11.69 5.33 -9.52
N ILE A 66 11.30 6.60 -9.64
CA ILE A 66 10.91 7.47 -8.52
C ILE A 66 9.45 7.90 -8.66
N LEU A 67 8.71 7.81 -7.55
CA LEU A 67 7.35 8.34 -7.43
C LEU A 67 7.31 9.40 -6.33
N ARG A 68 6.88 10.61 -6.70
CA ARG A 68 6.57 11.68 -5.74
C ARG A 68 5.16 11.52 -5.21
N ILE A 69 5.03 11.31 -3.90
CA ILE A 69 3.75 11.37 -3.21
C ILE A 69 3.62 12.74 -2.55
N ARG A 70 2.61 13.47 -2.99
CA ARG A 70 2.26 14.76 -2.39
C ARG A 70 1.64 14.56 -1.02
N GLY A 71 2.15 15.29 -0.05
CA GLY A 71 1.65 15.29 1.30
C GLY A 71 0.20 15.73 1.39
N LEU A 72 -0.58 15.09 2.26
CA LEU A 72 -1.98 15.43 2.53
C LEU A 72 -2.16 15.71 4.02
N ASN A 73 -3.05 16.65 4.36
CA ASN A 73 -3.42 16.98 5.75
C ASN A 73 -2.21 17.32 6.65
N GLY A 74 -1.29 18.14 6.13
CA GLY A 74 -0.11 18.59 6.86
C GLY A 74 0.98 17.52 7.05
N VAL A 75 0.95 16.46 6.24
CA VAL A 75 2.10 15.56 6.02
C VAL A 75 2.94 16.17 4.90
N GLU A 76 4.27 16.04 4.98
CA GLU A 76 5.19 16.48 3.93
C GLU A 76 5.14 15.59 2.69
N ASP A 77 5.63 16.12 1.57
CA ASP A 77 5.88 15.34 0.37
C ASP A 77 6.95 14.28 0.64
N ARG A 78 6.84 13.13 -0.03
CA ARG A 78 7.85 12.07 0.03
C ARG A 78 8.15 11.50 -1.34
N LEU A 79 9.40 11.11 -1.54
CA LEU A 79 9.84 10.36 -2.71
C LEU A 79 9.90 8.88 -2.33
N LEU A 80 9.22 8.04 -3.12
CA LEU A 80 9.25 6.60 -2.99
C LEU A 80 9.95 6.00 -4.19
N VAL A 81 10.75 4.96 -3.96
CA VAL A 81 11.26 4.12 -5.04
C VAL A 81 10.10 3.28 -5.58
N ILE A 82 9.94 3.25 -6.90
CA ILE A 82 9.01 2.38 -7.61
C ILE A 82 9.68 1.00 -7.69
N PRO A 83 9.13 -0.05 -7.06
CA PRO A 83 9.66 -1.39 -7.21
C PRO A 83 9.69 -1.80 -8.67
N GLY A 84 10.76 -2.48 -9.10
CA GLY A 84 10.94 -2.93 -10.48
C GLY A 84 9.72 -3.66 -11.06
N CYS A 85 9.01 -4.44 -10.23
CA CYS A 85 7.80 -5.16 -10.64
C CYS A 85 6.65 -4.22 -11.07
N LEU A 86 6.61 -2.97 -10.60
CA LEU A 86 5.60 -1.96 -10.95
C LEU A 86 5.98 -1.06 -12.13
N LEU A 87 7.23 -1.10 -12.61
CA LEU A 87 7.66 -0.19 -13.68
C LEU A 87 6.80 -0.33 -14.94
N LYS A 88 6.43 -1.57 -15.29
CA LYS A 88 5.51 -1.83 -16.42
C LYS A 88 4.12 -1.26 -16.19
N ASP A 89 3.60 -1.33 -14.97
CA ASP A 89 2.30 -0.76 -14.63
C ASP A 89 2.30 0.76 -14.75
N PHE A 90 3.33 1.42 -14.21
CA PHE A 90 3.48 2.87 -14.31
C PHE A 90 3.69 3.31 -15.76
N TYR A 91 4.57 2.64 -16.51
CA TYR A 91 4.78 2.91 -17.93
C TYR A 91 3.47 2.81 -18.73
N GLY A 92 2.69 1.74 -18.51
CA GLY A 92 1.38 1.56 -19.14
C GLY A 92 0.38 2.67 -18.78
N ALA A 93 0.37 3.10 -17.51
CA ALA A 93 -0.54 4.14 -17.02
C ALA A 93 -0.20 5.55 -17.51
N LEU A 94 1.07 5.82 -17.83
CA LEU A 94 1.56 7.11 -18.35
C LEU A 94 1.28 7.29 -19.85
N LYS A 95 1.11 6.18 -20.58
CA LYS A 95 0.96 6.19 -22.03
C LYS A 95 -0.16 7.16 -22.45
N THR A 96 0.11 8.01 -23.44
CA THR A 96 -0.86 8.95 -24.05
C THR A 96 -1.41 10.04 -23.13
N LYS A 97 -0.73 10.36 -22.00
CA LYS A 97 -1.17 11.40 -21.06
C LYS A 97 -0.19 12.57 -20.98
N MET A 98 -0.73 13.75 -20.70
CA MET A 98 0.04 14.97 -20.45
C MET A 98 0.50 15.07 -18.98
N PRO A 99 1.59 15.79 -18.68
CA PRO A 99 2.19 15.87 -17.34
C PRO A 99 1.24 16.29 -16.20
N GLU A 100 0.28 17.17 -16.48
CA GLU A 100 -0.66 17.70 -15.47
C GLU A 100 -1.87 16.79 -15.21
N GLU A 101 -2.08 15.77 -16.04
CA GLU A 101 -3.19 14.85 -15.88
C GLU A 101 -3.00 13.93 -14.69
N PHE A 102 -4.12 13.44 -14.15
CA PHE A 102 -4.09 12.38 -13.15
C PHE A 102 -3.62 11.08 -13.81
N LEU A 103 -2.68 10.39 -13.16
CA LEU A 103 -2.20 9.08 -13.57
C LEU A 103 -3.38 8.10 -13.65
N PHE A 104 -4.31 8.19 -12.70
CA PHE A 104 -5.58 7.47 -12.72
C PHE A 104 -6.76 8.43 -12.69
N SER A 105 -7.42 8.58 -13.85
CA SER A 105 -8.58 9.44 -14.03
C SER A 105 -9.88 8.65 -14.00
N GLY A 106 -10.94 9.30 -13.48
CA GLY A 106 -12.32 8.88 -13.66
C GLY A 106 -12.96 9.59 -14.86
N ARG A 107 -14.24 9.30 -15.11
CA ARG A 107 -15.00 9.84 -16.26
C ARG A 107 -15.02 11.38 -16.37
N LYS A 108 -14.89 12.09 -15.24
CA LYS A 108 -14.97 13.56 -15.15
C LYS A 108 -13.70 14.18 -14.54
N GLY A 109 -12.54 13.56 -14.74
CA GLY A 109 -11.27 14.05 -14.18
C GLY A 109 -10.81 13.21 -12.99
N LYS A 110 -10.62 13.81 -11.81
CA LYS A 110 -10.08 13.09 -10.64
C LYS A 110 -10.97 11.92 -10.24
N LEU A 111 -10.37 10.76 -9.98
CA LEU A 111 -11.11 9.61 -9.48
C LEU A 111 -11.65 9.88 -8.06
N HIS A 112 -12.89 9.46 -7.79
CA HIS A 112 -13.43 9.55 -6.44
C HIS A 112 -12.91 8.41 -5.56
N ARG A 113 -12.56 8.72 -4.30
CA ARG A 113 -12.11 7.74 -3.30
C ARG A 113 -13.01 6.51 -3.19
N ARG A 114 -14.33 6.75 -3.24
CA ARG A 114 -15.36 5.69 -3.15
C ARG A 114 -15.21 4.64 -4.25
N THR A 115 -14.61 4.97 -5.38
CA THR A 115 -14.33 3.99 -6.45
C THR A 115 -13.33 2.93 -5.98
N ILE A 116 -12.23 3.34 -5.34
CA ILE A 116 -11.25 2.38 -4.81
C ILE A 116 -11.84 1.58 -3.65
N GLN A 117 -12.66 2.21 -2.80
CA GLN A 117 -13.35 1.49 -1.72
C GLN A 117 -14.30 0.42 -2.26
N LYS A 118 -15.09 0.73 -3.30
CA LYS A 118 -15.97 -0.22 -3.97
C LYS A 118 -15.18 -1.36 -4.63
N LEU A 119 -13.99 -1.05 -5.18
CA LEU A 119 -13.10 -2.09 -5.69
C LEU A 119 -12.71 -3.08 -4.58
N LEU A 120 -12.24 -2.59 -3.42
CA LEU A 120 -11.89 -3.47 -2.30
C LEU A 120 -13.07 -4.34 -1.85
N GLN A 121 -14.28 -3.75 -1.73
CA GLN A 121 -15.49 -4.49 -1.40
C GLN A 121 -15.82 -5.59 -2.43
N LYS A 122 -15.67 -5.29 -3.73
CA LYS A 122 -15.91 -6.27 -4.79
C LYS A 122 -14.92 -7.43 -4.72
N ILE A 123 -13.66 -7.14 -4.44
CA ILE A 123 -12.62 -8.16 -4.30
C ILE A 123 -12.87 -9.01 -3.05
N GLU A 124 -13.27 -8.39 -1.94
CA GLU A 124 -13.64 -9.08 -0.70
C GLU A 124 -14.77 -10.08 -0.94
N ILE A 125 -15.85 -9.65 -1.61
CA ILE A 125 -16.98 -10.53 -1.97
C ILE A 125 -16.51 -11.68 -2.88
N LYS A 126 -15.65 -11.40 -3.86
CA LYS A 126 -15.17 -12.41 -4.83
C LYS A 126 -14.24 -13.45 -4.20
N THR A 127 -13.46 -13.07 -3.20
CA THR A 127 -12.40 -13.91 -2.64
C THR A 127 -12.75 -14.50 -1.27
N GLY A 128 -13.73 -13.92 -0.56
CA GLY A 128 -14.00 -14.17 0.84
C GLY A 128 -12.95 -13.58 1.80
N ILE A 129 -11.98 -12.82 1.28
CA ILE A 129 -10.85 -12.29 2.06
C ILE A 129 -11.15 -10.84 2.44
N LYS A 130 -11.34 -10.61 3.75
CA LYS A 130 -11.53 -9.25 4.30
C LYS A 130 -10.33 -8.36 3.97
N ILE A 131 -10.57 -7.27 3.24
CA ILE A 131 -9.53 -6.34 2.79
C ILE A 131 -9.97 -4.88 2.99
N THR A 132 -9.12 -4.11 3.67
CA THR A 132 -9.31 -2.67 3.86
C THR A 132 -7.96 -1.96 3.79
N PHE A 133 -7.94 -0.65 3.52
CA PHE A 133 -6.69 0.12 3.51
C PHE A 133 -5.87 0.00 4.81
N PRO A 134 -6.48 0.04 6.01
CA PRO A 134 -5.74 -0.24 7.24
C PRO A 134 -5.08 -1.63 7.26
N ILE A 135 -5.76 -2.68 6.78
CA ILE A 135 -5.20 -4.05 6.71
C ILE A 135 -4.02 -4.11 5.74
N ILE A 136 -4.14 -3.49 4.56
CA ILE A 136 -3.06 -3.42 3.57
C ILE A 136 -1.83 -2.76 4.20
N ARG A 137 -2.00 -1.57 4.78
CA ARG A 137 -0.89 -0.80 5.37
C ARG A 137 -0.29 -1.47 6.59
N ARG A 138 -1.10 -2.16 7.40
CA ARG A 138 -0.61 -2.99 8.51
C ARG A 138 0.26 -4.13 8.00
N THR A 139 -0.21 -4.82 6.97
CA THR A 139 0.53 -5.94 6.36
C THR A 139 1.90 -5.49 5.87
N ILE A 140 1.98 -4.35 5.18
CA ILE A 140 3.24 -3.76 4.73
C ILE A 140 4.13 -3.36 5.91
N ALA A 141 3.58 -2.61 6.88
CA ALA A 141 4.35 -2.16 8.05
C ALA A 141 4.95 -3.32 8.84
N VAL A 142 4.16 -4.38 9.08
CA VAL A 142 4.63 -5.58 9.79
C VAL A 142 5.71 -6.30 8.99
N ARG A 143 5.57 -6.45 7.67
CA ARG A 143 6.62 -7.04 6.83
C ARG A 143 7.90 -6.24 6.88
N MET A 144 7.84 -4.94 6.59
CA MET A 144 9.01 -4.06 6.66
C MET A 144 9.71 -4.16 8.01
N HIS A 145 8.94 -4.17 9.11
CA HIS A 145 9.52 -4.28 10.44
C HIS A 145 10.19 -5.64 10.71
N ARG A 146 9.57 -6.75 10.28
CA ARG A 146 10.15 -8.10 10.38
C ARG A 146 11.46 -8.23 9.61
N HIS A 147 11.62 -7.49 8.52
CA HIS A 147 12.87 -7.41 7.75
C HIS A 147 13.87 -6.38 8.30
N GLY A 148 13.68 -5.88 9.53
CA GLY A 148 14.63 -5.01 10.21
C GLY A 148 14.56 -3.54 9.81
N ILE A 149 13.56 -3.12 9.02
CA ILE A 149 13.39 -1.70 8.67
C ILE A 149 12.98 -0.91 9.91
N SER A 150 13.64 0.23 10.12
CA SER A 150 13.36 1.11 11.26
C SER A 150 11.93 1.67 11.21
N ILE A 151 11.31 1.80 12.38
CA ILE A 151 9.95 2.36 12.51
C ILE A 151 9.88 3.79 11.97
N ALA A 152 10.96 4.56 12.09
CA ALA A 152 11.06 5.90 11.53
C ALA A 152 10.91 5.87 10.00
N TYR A 153 11.63 4.97 9.33
CA TYR A 153 11.53 4.81 7.88
C TYR A 153 10.14 4.29 7.46
N ILE A 154 9.58 3.30 8.16
CA ILE A 154 8.22 2.80 7.87
C ILE A 154 7.18 3.92 8.01
N SER A 155 7.32 4.78 9.02
CA SER A 155 6.44 5.93 9.24
C SER A 155 6.52 6.93 8.09
N PHE A 156 7.74 7.26 7.66
CA PHE A 156 8.00 8.09 6.48
C PHE A 156 7.40 7.47 5.21
N TYR A 157 7.72 6.20 4.93
CA TYR A 157 7.27 5.46 3.75
C TYR A 157 5.74 5.46 3.61
N LEU A 158 5.04 5.20 4.71
CA LEU A 158 3.59 5.19 4.75
C LEU A 158 2.98 6.61 4.83
N GLY A 159 3.77 7.66 5.05
CA GLY A 159 3.29 9.04 5.13
C GLY A 159 2.50 9.34 6.42
N TYR A 160 2.91 8.79 7.56
CA TYR A 160 2.31 9.13 8.86
C TYR A 160 2.95 10.39 9.47
N LYS A 161 2.13 11.30 9.99
CA LYS A 161 2.59 12.53 10.67
C LYS A 161 3.41 12.23 11.93
N THR A 162 3.11 11.12 12.61
CA THR A 162 3.81 10.71 13.84
C THR A 162 4.10 9.22 13.83
N ARG A 163 5.18 8.83 14.51
CA ARG A 163 5.55 7.42 14.70
C ARG A 163 4.48 6.61 15.45
N ARG A 164 3.66 7.25 16.28
CA ARG A 164 2.60 6.60 17.08
C ARG A 164 1.62 5.80 16.21
N ALA A 165 1.28 6.32 15.03
CA ALA A 165 0.41 5.61 14.09
C ALA A 165 1.07 4.33 13.55
N THR A 166 2.37 4.38 13.28
CA THR A 166 3.16 3.22 12.83
C THR A 166 3.32 2.18 13.94
N TYR A 167 3.58 2.60 15.19
CA TYR A 167 3.59 1.69 16.35
C TYR A 167 2.27 0.93 16.49
N LYS A 168 1.12 1.60 16.30
CA LYS A 168 -0.21 0.96 16.33
C LYS A 168 -0.38 -0.10 15.24
N LEU A 169 0.24 0.08 14.06
CA LEU A 169 0.21 -0.92 13.00
C LEU A 169 1.05 -2.15 13.37
N ILE A 170 2.25 -1.95 13.92
CA ILE A 170 3.18 -3.04 14.19
C ILE A 170 2.73 -3.82 15.44
N GLY A 171 2.25 -3.15 16.48
CA GLY A 171 1.93 -3.76 17.77
C GLY A 171 3.18 -4.27 18.50
N LYS A 172 3.02 -5.22 19.44
CA LYS A 172 4.14 -5.92 20.11
C LYS A 172 4.79 -7.02 19.22
N ASN A 173 4.43 -7.08 17.94
CA ASN A 173 4.85 -8.17 17.06
C ASN A 173 6.32 -8.02 16.66
N GLY A 174 7.16 -8.82 17.34
CA GLY A 174 8.47 -9.25 16.87
C GLY A 174 9.59 -8.24 17.14
N LYS A 175 10.53 -8.61 18.01
CA LYS A 175 11.88 -8.05 17.93
C LYS A 175 12.39 -8.29 16.48
N PRO A 176 13.09 -7.33 15.86
CA PRO A 176 13.67 -7.56 14.55
C PRO A 176 14.57 -8.80 14.63
N GLU A 177 14.33 -9.81 13.81
CA GLU A 177 15.29 -10.89 13.63
C GLU A 177 16.58 -10.28 13.06
N HIS A 178 17.75 -10.80 13.43
CA HIS A 178 18.99 -10.42 12.77
C HIS A 178 18.90 -10.85 11.30
N VAL A 179 18.71 -9.90 10.39
CA VAL A 179 18.44 -10.18 8.98
C VAL A 179 19.30 -9.28 8.11
N LYS A 180 19.87 -9.88 7.04
CA LYS A 180 20.58 -9.21 5.96
C LYS A 180 19.77 -8.02 5.44
N ILE A 181 20.45 -6.92 5.10
CA ILE A 181 19.80 -5.74 4.51
C ILE A 181 19.27 -6.14 3.14
N PHE A 182 17.96 -6.38 3.05
CA PHE A 182 17.25 -6.60 1.79
C PHE A 182 16.81 -5.25 1.21
N SER A 183 16.79 -5.16 -0.12
CA SER A 183 16.17 -4.05 -0.82
C SER A 183 14.67 -4.01 -0.53
N ILE A 184 14.09 -2.80 -0.56
CA ILE A 184 12.64 -2.63 -0.38
C ILE A 184 11.86 -3.45 -1.42
N GLU A 185 12.43 -3.63 -2.61
CA GLU A 185 11.88 -4.48 -3.66
C GLU A 185 11.73 -5.92 -3.19
N GLU A 186 12.79 -6.53 -2.63
CA GLU A 186 12.75 -7.91 -2.11
C GLU A 186 11.81 -8.09 -0.91
N ILE A 187 11.61 -7.04 -0.10
CA ILE A 187 10.73 -7.06 1.09
C ILE A 187 9.26 -6.95 0.69
N ILE A 188 9.00 -6.21 -0.39
CA ILE A 188 7.68 -5.87 -0.88
C ILE A 188 7.28 -6.73 -2.07
N ASP A 189 8.17 -7.59 -2.58
CA ASP A 189 7.88 -8.51 -3.67
C ASP A 189 6.86 -9.56 -3.23
N ILE A 190 5.59 -9.18 -3.37
CA ILE A 190 4.47 -10.06 -3.10
C ILE A 190 4.28 -10.93 -4.34
N GLY A 191 5.10 -11.98 -4.40
CA GLY A 191 4.99 -13.07 -5.36
C GLY A 191 5.24 -12.68 -6.82
N ALA A 192 6.45 -12.93 -7.28
CA ALA A 192 6.65 -13.41 -8.66
C ALA A 192 5.89 -14.73 -8.88
#